data_AF-A0A0C9ZLC4-F1
#
_entry.id   AF-A0A0C9ZLC4-F1
#
_cell.length_a   1.000
_cell.length_b   1.000
_cell.length_c   1.000
_cell.angle_alpha   90.00
_cell.angle_beta   90.00
_cell.angle_gamma   90.00
#
_symmetry.space_group_name_H-M   'P 1'
#
loop_
_entity.id
_entity.type
_entity.pdbx_description
1 polymer ?
#
loop_
_entity_poly.entity_id
_entity_poly.type
_entity_poly.pdbx_seq_one_letter_code
_entity_poly.pdbx_strand_id
1 'polypeptide(L)' 'MRFTALYEISQLLNTQLDKETLATCVGMIESGVNPEALAAVIQELRREAAAAQNAQSDVR' A
#
# COMPACT_ATOMS: atom_id res chain seq x y z
N MET A 1 13.09 16.57 -5.13
CA MET A 1 13.74 15.24 -5.12
C MET A 1 12.73 14.29 -5.75
N ARG A 2 13.03 13.69 -6.91
CA ARG A 2 12.00 13.14 -7.82
C ARG A 2 11.34 11.87 -7.27
N PHE A 3 10.01 11.88 -7.25
CA PHE A 3 9.11 10.77 -6.91
C PHE A 3 9.43 9.45 -7.64
N THR A 4 10.09 9.51 -8.80
CA THR A 4 10.54 8.35 -9.59
C THR A 4 11.53 7.45 -8.85
N ALA A 5 12.43 8.02 -8.04
CA ALA A 5 13.41 7.23 -7.29
C ALA A 5 12.73 6.39 -6.19
N LEU A 6 11.71 6.93 -5.52
CA LEU A 6 10.94 6.19 -4.51
C LEU A 6 10.14 5.05 -5.14
N TYR A 7 9.60 5.26 -6.34
CA TYR A 7 8.90 4.22 -7.08
C TYR A 7 9.86 3.10 -7.54
N GLU A 8 11.06 3.44 -8.02
CA GLU A 8 12.07 2.43 -8.37
C GLU A 8 12.49 1.61 -7.15
N ILE A 9 12.69 2.26 -6.00
CA ILE A 9 12.98 1.58 -4.73
C ILE A 9 11.81 0.67 -4.31
N SER A 10 10.56 1.13 -4.44
CA SER A 10 9.39 0.31 -4.06
C SER A 10 9.22 -0.93 -4.94
N GLN A 11 9.54 -0.82 -6.25
CA GLN A 11 9.58 -1.95 -7.16
C GLN A 11 10.71 -2.92 -6.83
N LEU A 12 11.91 -2.42 -6.52
CA LEU A 12 13.05 -3.26 -6.10
C LEU A 12 12.78 -4.03 -4.80
N LEU A 13 12.12 -3.38 -3.84
CA LEU A 13 11.71 -4.00 -2.57
C LEU A 13 10.44 -4.85 -2.69
N ASN A 14 9.86 -4.94 -3.89
CA ASN A 14 8.66 -5.71 -4.20
C ASN A 14 7.50 -5.42 -3.23
N THR A 15 7.29 -4.15 -2.89
CA THR A 15 6.24 -3.74 -1.93
C THR A 15 4.82 -3.88 -2.50
N GLN A 16 4.70 -4.22 -3.79
CA GLN A 16 3.44 -4.31 -4.54
C GLN A 16 2.57 -3.05 -4.43
N LEU A 17 3.21 -1.88 -4.27
CA LEU A 17 2.56 -0.59 -4.36
C LEU A 17 2.63 -0.08 -5.80
N ASP A 18 1.47 0.21 -6.37
CA ASP A 18 1.36 0.95 -7.63
C ASP A 18 1.72 2.44 -7.43
N LYS A 19 1.90 3.16 -8.54
CA LYS A 19 2.33 4.57 -8.51
C LYS A 19 1.36 5.48 -7.77
N GLU A 20 0.06 5.21 -7.86
CA GLU A 20 -0.97 6.03 -7.25
C GLU A 20 -0.98 5.82 -5.74
N THR A 21 -1.01 4.57 -5.29
CA THR A 21 -0.94 4.22 -3.86
C THR A 21 0.34 4.76 -3.22
N LEU A 22 1.49 4.64 -3.90
CA LEU A 22 2.74 5.22 -3.40
C LEU A 22 2.65 6.74 -3.26
N ALA A 23 1.97 7.44 -4.19
CA ALA A 23 1.83 8.89 -4.15
C ALA A 23 0.97 9.33 -2.97
N THR A 24 -0.12 8.61 -2.72
CA THR A 24 -0.96 8.82 -1.54
C THR A 24 -0.17 8.59 -0.25
N CYS A 25 0.61 7.51 -0.17
CA CYS A 25 1.42 7.22 1.02
C CYS A 25 2.43 8.34 1.30
N VAL A 26 3.12 8.83 0.26
CA VAL A 26 4.06 9.94 0.39
C VAL A 26 3.34 11.21 0.87
N GLY A 27 2.18 11.56 0.30
CA GLY A 27 1.42 12.73 0.74
C GLY A 27 0.92 12.64 2.19
N MET A 28 0.57 11.44 2.65
CA MET A 28 0.21 11.20 4.05
C MET A 28 1.42 11.37 4.98
N ILE A 29 2.58 10.83 4.60
CA ILE A 29 3.82 10.96 5.39
C ILE A 29 4.27 12.43 5.43
N GLU A 30 4.18 13.15 4.31
CA GLU A 30 4.46 14.60 4.25
C GLU A 30 3.51 15.42 5.13
N SER A 31 2.28 14.92 5.36
CA SER A 31 1.31 15.52 6.29
C SER A 31 1.56 15.15 7.77
N GLY A 32 2.62 14.39 8.06
CA GLY A 32 3.02 14.00 9.42
C GLY A 32 2.50 12.65 9.89
N VAL A 33 1.94 11.82 9.00
CA VAL A 33 1.53 10.45 9.33
C VAL A 33 2.77 9.57 9.55
N ASN A 34 2.73 8.74 10.59
CA ASN A 34 3.80 7.78 10.87
C ASN A 34 3.84 6.66 9.80
N PRO A 35 5.00 6.40 9.15
CA PRO A 35 5.10 5.44 8.06
C PRO A 35 4.92 3.98 8.51
N GLU A 36 5.36 3.62 9.72
CA GLU A 36 5.17 2.27 10.26
C GLU A 36 3.70 1.95 10.52
N ALA A 37 2.95 2.89 11.11
CA ALA A 37 1.52 2.78 11.34
C ALA A 37 0.76 2.70 10.01
N LEU A 38 1.14 3.53 9.03
CA LEU A 38 0.57 3.47 7.68
C LEU A 38 0.79 2.11 7.01
N ALA A 39 1.99 1.54 7.14
CA ALA A 39 2.29 0.20 6.61
C ALA A 39 1.42 -0.88 7.26
N ALA A 40 1.23 -0.83 8.58
CA ALA A 40 0.35 -1.77 9.29
C ALA A 40 -1.10 -1.70 8.80
N VAL A 41 -1.63 -0.49 8.62
CA VAL A 41 -2.99 -0.27 8.10
C VAL A 41 -3.13 -0.81 6.67
N ILE A 42 -2.17 -0.54 5.79
CA ILE A 42 -2.18 -1.05 4.40
C ILE A 42 -2.15 -2.58 4.38
N GLN A 43 -1.36 -3.21 5.25
CA GLN A 43 -1.30 -4.67 5.35
C GLN A 43 -2.63 -5.27 5.81
N GLU A 44 -3.29 -4.65 6.80
CA GLU A 44 -4.58 -5.12 7.29
C GLU A 44 -5.67 -4.98 6.21
N LEU A 45 -5.75 -3.83 5.54
CA LEU A 45 -6.71 -3.61 4.45
C LEU A 45 -6.53 -4.63 3.31
N ARG A 46 -5.29 -4.97 2.96
CA ARG A 46 -5.00 -6.00 1.95
C ARG A 46 -5.45 -7.40 2.40
N ARG A 47 -5.28 -7.72 3.68
CA ARG A 47 -5.72 -8.98 4.27
C ARG A 47 -7.25 -9.08 4.26
N GLU A 48 -7.94 -8.04 4.69
CA GLU A 48 -9.40 -7.99 4.69
C GLU A 48 -9.97 -8.08 3.27
N ALA A 49 -9.37 -7.38 2.30
CA ALA A 49 -9.78 -7.46 0.90
C ALA A 49 -9.64 -8.88 0.33
N ALA A 50 -8.51 -9.55 0.61
CA ALA A 50 -8.29 -10.94 0.19
C ALA A 50 -9.28 -11.91 0.87
N ALA A 51 -9.57 -11.72 2.15
CA ALA A 51 -10.56 -12.51 2.88
C ALA A 51 -11.98 -12.32 2.32
N ALA A 52 -12.36 -11.07 2.00
CA ALA A 52 -13.65 -10.76 1.40
C ALA A 52 -13.81 -11.38 -0.01
N GLN A 53 -12.75 -11.38 -0.83
CA GLN A 53 -12.74 -12.03 -2.13
C GLN A 53 -12.92 -13.55 -2.01
N ASN A 54 -12.22 -14.19 -1.08
CA ASN A 54 -12.34 -15.63 -0.83
C ASN A 54 -13.74 -16.00 -0.30
N ALA A 55 -14.31 -15.18 0.58
CA ALA A 55 -15.68 -15.39 1.08
C ALA A 55 -16.73 -15.26 -0.02
N GLN A 56 -16.50 -14.42 -1.04
CA GLN A 56 -17.39 -14.28 -2.20
C GLN A 56 -17.31 -15.46 -3.18
N SER A 57 -16.17 -16.15 -3.26
CA SER A 57 -16.01 -17.33 -4.12
C SER A 57 -16.69 -18.59 -3.56
N ASP A 58 -16.82 -18.73 -2.23
CA ASP A 58 -17.52 -19.87 -1.61
C ASP A 58 -19.07 -19.79 -1.74
N VAL A 59 -19.59 -18.63 -2.11
CA VAL A 59 -21.05 -18.40 -2.27
C VAL A 59 -21.50 -18.61 -3.73
N ARG A 60 -20.58 -18.89 -4.66
CA ARG A 60 -20.86 -19.08 -6.10
C ARG A 60 -20.80 -20.53 -6.55
#